data_AF-X1M3I7-F1
#
_entry.id   AF-X1M3I7-F1
#
_cell.length_a   1.000
_cell.length_b   1.000
_cell.length_c   1.000
_cell.angle_alpha   90.00
_cell.angle_beta   90.00
_cell.angle_gamma   90.00
#
_symmetry.space_group_name_H-M   'P 1'
#
loop_
_entity.id
_entity.type
_entity.pdbx_description
1 polymer ?
#
loop_
_entity_poly.entity_id
_entity_poly.type
_entity_poly.pdbx_seq_one_letter_code
_entity_poly.pdbx_strand_id
1 'polypeptide(L)'
;TTQLDGVDLRPQLDIDAEVTLPDLGGDTFQTAQQLAPFGRGNPVPTFISRRVEVVDCRTMGDNAEHLRMKLNQGGSVWDGVGFRLGNYLDEVSSPLDIVYNLEVDRWGGEERLRLNILDFGPG
;
A
#
# COMPACT_ATOMS: atom_id res chain seq x y z
N THR A 1 -1.52 -36.76 -24.70
CA THR A 1 -2.40 -35.92 -23.88
C THR A 1 -1.71 -35.71 -22.56
N THR A 2 -1.04 -34.57 -22.37
CA THR A 2 -0.32 -34.27 -21.12
C THR A 2 -1.10 -33.20 -20.39
N GLN A 3 -1.65 -33.59 -19.23
CA GLN A 3 -2.36 -32.77 -18.26
C GLN A 3 -1.52 -31.56 -17.86
N LEU A 4 -2.16 -30.39 -17.78
CA LEU A 4 -1.63 -29.22 -17.07
C LEU A 4 -2.00 -29.42 -15.60
N ASP A 5 -1.01 -29.76 -14.78
CA ASP A 5 -1.15 -29.86 -13.33
C ASP A 5 -1.61 -28.51 -12.75
N GLY A 6 -2.55 -28.59 -11.82
CA GLY A 6 -3.18 -27.45 -11.16
C GLY A 6 -2.15 -26.59 -10.44
N VAL A 7 -1.79 -25.46 -11.05
CA VAL A 7 -1.09 -24.39 -10.37
C VAL A 7 -2.12 -23.74 -9.43
N ASP A 8 -1.99 -24.01 -8.14
CA ASP A 8 -2.67 -23.27 -7.08
C ASP A 8 -2.13 -21.83 -7.12
N LEU A 9 -2.75 -20.98 -7.95
CA LEU A 9 -2.42 -19.56 -8.09
C LEU A 9 -2.89 -18.83 -6.84
N ARG A 10 -2.12 -18.97 -5.76
CA ARG A 10 -2.26 -18.09 -4.60
C ARG A 10 -1.74 -16.72 -5.01
N PRO A 11 -2.47 -15.63 -4.73
CA PRO A 11 -1.92 -14.30 -4.92
C PRO A 11 -0.67 -14.17 -4.02
N GLN A 12 0.50 -14.07 -4.65
CA GLN A 12 1.75 -13.81 -3.98
C GLN A 12 2.07 -12.32 -4.15
N LEU A 13 2.21 -11.62 -3.04
CA LEU A 13 2.76 -10.27 -3.02
C LEU A 13 4.27 -10.38 -2.83
N ASP A 14 5.02 -10.08 -3.87
CA ASP A 14 6.47 -9.95 -3.78
C ASP A 14 6.80 -8.59 -3.14
N ILE A 15 7.46 -8.62 -1.99
CA ILE A 15 7.88 -7.42 -1.26
C ILE A 15 9.32 -7.09 -1.68
N ASP A 16 9.52 -5.92 -2.27
CA ASP A 16 10.84 -5.47 -2.74
C ASP A 16 11.71 -4.93 -1.58
N ALA A 17 11.10 -4.25 -0.61
CA ALA A 17 11.82 -3.73 0.55
C ALA A 17 10.93 -3.51 1.78
N GLU A 18 11.54 -3.68 2.96
CA GLU A 18 11.00 -3.18 4.22
C GLU A 18 11.52 -1.75 4.46
N VAL A 19 10.61 -0.81 4.69
CA VAL A 19 10.91 0.62 4.84
C VAL A 19 10.03 1.22 5.94
N THR A 20 10.53 2.25 6.61
CA THR A 20 9.69 3.01 7.54
C THR A 20 8.99 4.17 6.83
N LEU A 21 7.81 4.58 7.29
CA LEU A 21 7.07 5.70 6.70
C LEU A 21 7.85 7.02 6.69
N PRO A 22 8.71 7.34 7.68
CA PRO A 22 9.64 8.46 7.58
C PRO A 22 10.60 8.40 6.39
N ASP A 23 11.06 7.22 5.99
CA ASP A 23 12.04 7.07 4.92
C ASP A 23 11.42 7.22 3.52
N LEU A 24 10.10 7.05 3.39
CA LEU A 24 9.38 7.13 2.11
C LEU A 24 9.38 8.54 1.50
N GLY A 25 9.28 9.58 2.33
CA GLY A 25 9.04 10.96 1.87
C GLY A 25 10.29 11.66 1.34
N GLY A 26 11.47 11.08 1.58
CA GLY A 26 12.76 11.61 1.15
C GLY A 26 13.30 10.92 -0.11
N ASP A 27 14.57 10.52 -0.05
CA ASP A 27 15.33 10.01 -1.18
C ASP A 27 14.80 8.67 -1.72
N THR A 28 14.09 7.89 -0.91
CA THR A 28 13.58 6.56 -1.28
C THR A 28 12.61 6.65 -2.45
N PHE A 29 11.62 7.54 -2.39
CA PHE A 29 10.69 7.73 -3.50
C PHE A 29 11.38 8.29 -4.75
N GLN A 30 12.26 9.28 -4.59
CA GLN A 30 12.98 9.85 -5.72
C GLN A 30 13.85 8.81 -6.42
N THR A 31 14.52 7.96 -5.64
CA THR A 31 15.34 6.86 -6.16
C THR A 31 14.48 5.80 -6.84
N ALA A 32 13.34 5.43 -6.24
CA ALA A 32 12.39 4.51 -6.84
C ALA A 32 11.87 5.05 -8.19
N GLN A 33 11.53 6.34 -8.28
CA GLN A 33 11.08 6.95 -9.54
C GLN A 33 12.15 6.98 -10.63
N GLN A 34 13.44 6.93 -10.31
CA GLN A 34 14.50 6.81 -11.34
C GLN A 34 14.45 5.45 -12.05
N LEU A 35 13.76 4.46 -11.48
CA LEU A 35 13.52 3.17 -12.11
C LEU A 35 12.34 3.20 -13.09
N ALA A 36 11.62 4.33 -13.21
CA ALA A 36 10.56 4.49 -14.19
C ALA A 36 11.09 4.40 -15.65
N PRO A 37 10.28 3.97 -16.63
CA PRO A 37 8.83 3.75 -16.55
C PRO A 37 8.45 2.41 -15.91
N PHE A 38 7.39 2.45 -15.11
CA PHE A 38 6.76 1.25 -14.58
C PHE A 38 5.71 0.69 -15.56
N GLY A 39 5.57 -0.64 -15.60
CA GLY A 39 4.65 -1.33 -16.49
C GLY A 39 4.86 -2.84 -16.46
N ARG A 40 4.37 -3.54 -17.50
CA ARG A 40 4.35 -5.02 -17.54
C ARG A 40 5.72 -5.71 -17.41
N GLY A 41 6.81 -4.99 -17.69
CA GLY A 41 8.20 -5.48 -17.53
C GLY A 41 8.96 -4.90 -16.34
N ASN A 42 8.36 -3.98 -15.59
CA ASN A 42 8.96 -3.28 -14.45
C ASN A 42 7.83 -2.82 -13.51
N PRO A 43 7.33 -3.69 -12.62
CA PRO A 43 6.23 -3.33 -11.73
C PRO A 43 6.64 -2.19 -10.79
N VAL A 44 5.64 -1.50 -10.24
CA VAL A 44 5.89 -0.48 -9.20
C VAL A 44 6.44 -1.22 -7.96
N PRO A 45 7.49 -0.69 -7.30
CA PRO A 45 8.07 -1.34 -6.12
C PRO A 45 7.05 -1.48 -5.00
N THR A 46 6.98 -2.67 -4.41
CA THR A 46 6.12 -3.02 -3.29
C THR A 46 6.91 -2.99 -2.00
N PHE A 47 6.37 -2.28 -1.02
CA PHE A 47 7.00 -2.02 0.25
C PHE A 47 6.21 -2.65 1.39
N ILE A 48 6.89 -2.97 2.48
CA ILE A 48 6.26 -3.29 3.77
C ILE A 48 6.73 -2.30 4.83
N SER A 49 5.79 -1.85 5.67
CA SER A 49 6.10 -1.12 6.90
C SER A 49 5.45 -1.84 8.07
N ARG A 50 6.23 -2.10 9.10
CA ARG A 50 5.78 -2.83 10.29
C ARG A 50 5.37 -1.92 11.43
N ARG A 51 4.44 -2.37 12.26
CA ARG A 51 4.02 -1.70 13.50
C ARG A 51 3.63 -0.23 13.28
N VAL A 52 2.86 0.02 12.24
CA VAL A 52 2.34 1.34 11.89
C VAL A 52 1.11 1.64 12.73
N GLU A 53 1.00 2.85 13.25
CA GLU A 53 -0.17 3.28 14.03
C GLU A 53 -1.28 3.79 13.12
N VAL A 54 -2.52 3.38 13.38
CA VAL A 54 -3.72 3.86 12.68
C VAL A 54 -4.25 5.09 13.41
N VAL A 55 -4.16 6.25 12.77
CA VAL A 55 -4.67 7.53 13.30
C VAL A 55 -6.16 7.71 12.97
N ASP A 56 -6.55 7.35 11.76
CA ASP A 56 -7.92 7.39 11.28
C ASP A 56 -8.13 6.28 10.27
N CYS A 57 -9.29 5.64 10.30
CA CYS A 57 -9.65 4.59 9.34
C CYS A 57 -11.15 4.60 9.10
N ARG A 58 -11.53 4.63 7.82
CA ARG A 58 -12.93 4.68 7.40
C ARG A 58 -13.09 4.13 6.00
N THR A 59 -14.29 3.69 5.67
CA THR A 59 -14.65 3.33 4.31
C THR A 59 -14.92 4.56 3.43
N MET A 60 -14.74 4.42 2.12
CA MET A 60 -15.09 5.42 1.10
C MET A 60 -15.53 4.78 -0.21
N GLY A 61 -15.99 5.60 -1.16
CA GLY A 61 -16.48 5.16 -2.47
C GLY A 61 -17.98 4.88 -2.49
N ASP A 62 -18.53 4.74 -3.70
CA ASP A 62 -19.92 4.35 -3.91
C ASP A 62 -20.07 2.90 -3.40
N ASN A 63 -20.74 2.72 -2.26
CA ASN A 63 -20.88 1.47 -1.50
C ASN A 63 -19.79 1.14 -0.46
N ALA A 64 -19.00 2.13 0.00
CA ALA A 64 -18.03 1.90 1.08
C ALA A 64 -16.99 0.80 0.75
N GLU A 65 -16.73 0.57 -0.54
CA GLU A 65 -15.92 -0.53 -1.04
C GLU A 65 -14.41 -0.35 -0.80
N HIS A 66 -13.95 0.86 -0.48
CA HIS A 66 -12.53 1.15 -0.30
C HIS A 66 -12.24 1.55 1.13
N LEU A 67 -11.04 1.24 1.60
CA LEU A 67 -10.55 1.66 2.90
C LEU A 67 -9.68 2.92 2.73
N ARG A 68 -9.98 3.98 3.48
CA ARG A 68 -9.10 5.13 3.60
C ARG A 68 -8.50 5.14 4.99
N MET A 69 -7.18 5.28 5.05
CA MET A 69 -6.41 5.23 6.28
C MET A 69 -5.55 6.48 6.42
N LYS A 70 -5.35 6.92 7.65
CA LYS A 70 -4.29 7.84 8.03
C LYS A 70 -3.35 7.08 8.97
N LEU A 71 -2.10 6.97 8.56
CA LEU A 71 -1.11 6.08 9.16
C LEU A 71 0.04 6.90 9.71
N ASN A 72 0.51 6.56 10.90
CA ASN A 72 1.63 7.25 11.57
C ASN A 72 2.72 6.25 11.95
N GLN A 73 3.96 6.59 11.62
CA GLN A 73 5.12 5.86 12.13
C GLN A 73 6.24 6.87 12.35
N GLY A 74 6.83 6.88 13.55
CA GLY A 74 7.94 7.77 13.87
C GLY A 74 7.63 9.27 13.75
N GLY A 75 6.36 9.67 13.82
CA GLY A 75 5.92 11.06 13.65
C GLY A 75 5.61 11.46 12.21
N SER A 76 5.88 10.60 11.23
CA SER A 76 5.50 10.81 9.83
C SER A 76 4.11 10.26 9.57
N VAL A 77 3.22 11.13 9.09
CA VAL A 77 1.82 10.80 8.80
C VAL A 77 1.58 10.72 7.31
N TRP A 78 0.98 9.61 6.88
CA TRP A 78 0.66 9.32 5.48
C TRP A 78 -0.83 9.04 5.29
N ASP A 79 -1.37 9.53 4.16
CA ASP A 79 -2.66 9.06 3.65
C ASP A 79 -2.44 7.72 2.93
N GLY A 80 -3.33 6.77 3.18
CA GLY A 80 -3.37 5.46 2.55
C GLY A 80 -4.75 5.13 2.00
N VAL A 81 -4.81 4.46 0.86
CA VAL A 81 -6.04 3.94 0.25
C VAL A 81 -5.87 2.48 -0.09
N GLY A 82 -6.73 1.63 0.46
CA GLY A 82 -6.88 0.23 0.12
C GLY A 82 -8.10 0.01 -0.77
N PHE A 83 -7.87 -0.23 -2.06
CA PHE A 83 -8.96 -0.50 -2.99
C PHE A 83 -9.58 -1.88 -2.72
N ARG A 84 -10.90 -1.95 -2.70
CA ARG A 84 -11.69 -3.16 -2.37
C ARG A 84 -11.43 -3.74 -0.98
N LEU A 85 -10.77 -2.97 -0.10
CA LEU A 85 -10.52 -3.37 1.29
C LEU A 85 -11.59 -2.86 2.27
N GLY A 86 -12.69 -2.25 1.79
CA GLY A 86 -13.70 -1.65 2.67
C GLY A 86 -14.38 -2.63 3.63
N ASN A 87 -14.56 -3.89 3.21
CA ASN A 87 -15.16 -4.94 4.04
C ASN A 87 -14.26 -5.39 5.21
N TYR A 88 -12.99 -5.01 5.21
CA TYR A 88 -12.02 -5.39 6.25
C TYR A 88 -11.84 -4.29 7.30
N LEU A 89 -12.68 -3.25 7.32
CA LEU A 89 -12.60 -2.16 8.30
C LEU A 89 -12.57 -2.69 9.75
N ASP A 90 -13.39 -3.69 10.06
CA ASP A 90 -13.47 -4.28 11.41
C ASP A 90 -12.23 -5.13 11.76
N GLU A 91 -11.41 -5.50 10.78
CA GLU A 91 -10.17 -6.27 10.95
C GLU A 91 -8.95 -5.37 11.17
N VAL A 92 -9.09 -4.05 10.98
CA VAL A 92 -8.02 -3.09 11.18
C VAL A 92 -7.69 -2.97 12.67
N SER A 93 -6.48 -3.39 13.04
CA SER A 93 -5.90 -3.18 14.36
C SER A 93 -4.90 -2.01 14.36
N SER A 94 -4.58 -1.48 15.55
CA SER A 94 -3.43 -0.60 15.74
C SER A 94 -2.55 -1.13 16.88
N PRO A 95 -1.24 -1.31 16.68
CA PRO A 95 -0.54 -1.13 15.40
C PRO A 95 -0.87 -2.24 14.38
N LEU A 96 -0.51 -2.04 13.12
CA LEU A 96 -0.59 -3.04 12.05
C LEU A 96 0.64 -3.02 11.13
N ASP A 97 0.87 -4.13 10.45
CA ASP A 97 1.80 -4.23 9.34
C ASP A 97 1.05 -3.96 8.04
N ILE A 98 1.64 -3.18 7.13
CA ILE A 98 1.02 -2.79 5.85
C ILE A 98 1.93 -3.13 4.68
N VAL A 99 1.34 -3.62 3.59
CA VAL A 99 2.00 -3.83 2.29
C VAL A 99 1.40 -2.84 1.29
N TYR A 100 2.24 -2.09 0.58
CA TYR A 100 1.77 -0.99 -0.26
C TYR A 100 2.72 -0.63 -1.40
N ASN A 101 2.19 0.06 -2.41
CA ASN A 101 2.97 0.82 -3.38
C ASN A 101 2.80 2.33 -3.15
N LEU A 102 3.71 3.13 -3.69
CA LEU A 102 3.56 4.59 -3.72
C LEU A 102 2.84 5.03 -5.00
N GLU A 103 1.82 5.86 -4.83
CA GLU A 103 1.08 6.48 -5.93
C GLU A 103 1.09 8.00 -5.83
N VAL A 104 1.11 8.67 -6.99
CA VAL A 104 0.90 10.11 -7.08
C VAL A 104 -0.61 10.36 -7.17
N ASP A 105 -1.18 10.92 -6.12
CA ASP A 105 -2.51 11.49 -6.13
C ASP A 105 -2.47 12.89 -6.74
N ARG A 106 -3.29 13.12 -7.77
CA ARG A 106 -3.37 14.39 -8.52
C ARG A 106 -4.65 15.16 -8.24
N TRP A 107 -5.46 14.72 -7.28
CA TRP A 107 -6.74 15.34 -7.01
C TRP A 107 -6.56 16.74 -6.40
N GLY A 108 -7.07 17.77 -7.08
CA GLY A 108 -7.09 19.14 -6.56
C GLY A 108 -5.96 20.06 -7.06
N GLY A 109 -5.16 19.62 -8.04
CA GLY A 109 -4.15 20.46 -8.69
C GLY A 109 -2.78 20.47 -8.01
N GLU A 110 -2.65 19.82 -6.85
CA GLU A 110 -1.35 19.50 -6.23
C GLU A 110 -1.06 18.01 -6.43
N GLU A 111 0.18 17.67 -6.79
CA GLU A 111 0.66 16.29 -6.79
C GLU A 111 1.14 15.94 -5.38
N ARG A 112 0.54 14.91 -4.77
CA ARG A 112 0.93 14.40 -3.45
C ARG A 112 1.12 12.90 -3.50
N LEU A 113 2.08 12.41 -2.74
CA LEU A 113 2.27 10.97 -2.60
C LEU A 113 1.26 10.40 -1.60
N ARG A 114 0.80 9.20 -1.92
CA ARG A 114 -0.14 8.43 -1.10
C ARG A 114 0.26 6.97 -1.14
N LEU A 115 -0.05 6.25 -0.07
CA LEU A 115 0.12 4.80 -0.02
C LEU A 115 -1.08 4.14 -0.71
N ASN A 116 -0.83 3.28 -1.70
CA ASN A 116 -1.82 2.34 -2.19
C ASN A 116 -1.65 1.03 -1.42
N ILE A 117 -2.55 0.80 -0.46
CA ILE A 117 -2.51 -0.36 0.44
C ILE A 117 -2.98 -1.58 -0.33
N LEU A 118 -2.08 -2.54 -0.52
CA LEU A 118 -2.35 -3.81 -1.19
C LEU A 118 -2.88 -4.85 -0.19
N ASP A 119 -2.32 -4.84 1.01
CA ASP A 119 -2.68 -5.77 2.08
C ASP A 119 -2.26 -5.20 3.45
N PHE A 120 -2.86 -5.72 4.52
CA PHE A 120 -2.48 -5.40 5.88
C PHE A 120 -2.71 -6.58 6.81
N GLY A 121 -1.98 -6.62 7.92
CA GLY A 121 -2.11 -7.67 8.92
C GLY A 121 -1.73 -7.19 10.32
N PRO A 122 -1.97 -8.01 11.35
CA PRO A 122 -1.60 -7.66 12.72
C PRO A 122 -0.08 -7.44 12.84
N GLY A 123 0.32 -6.40 13.58
CA GLY A 123 1.73 -6.02 13.82
C GLY A 123 2.28 -6.38 15.21
#